data_AF-A0A3R6YLK5-F1
#
_entry.id   AF-A0A3R6YLK5-F1
#
_cell.length_a   1.000
_cell.length_b   1.000
_cell.length_c   1.000
_cell.angle_alpha   90.00
_cell.angle_beta   90.00
_cell.angle_gamma   90.00
#
_symmetry.space_group_name_H-M   'P 1'
#
loop_
_entity.id
_entity.type
_entity.pdbx_description
1 polymer ?
#
loop_
_entity_poly.entity_id
_entity_poly.type
_entity_poly.pdbx_seq_one_letter_code
_entity_poly.pdbx_strand_id
1 'polypeptide(L)'
;MKAKRIVSILLTGSMLLSLLPVSALAAAPVFDAPAQTTAKKAAPLVQEADASRSTEEEAATRSSRDLDAENGTADSITIQLNADGTPAGSGDGTHWYYSADSGCWLYNGVFALQPSSEAEAESALQATLRIKDAEFNSGTVGGETSNDGTISGGTFQGMVYNHRNYNDQGSIPGVILDGTFQGAVVNWGTISDGTFLGEVNNNYSYDNNNMSIPGVISDGTFKGEVFNYGTISNGNFQGDVRNYRTISGGTFEEVVEVYASSDTEATIAGGTFEKSMKLENNDAPITISDGLFDGEVFIERCRSPLSITGGLFTQAVNVSDTDPTNLQITGGYFVSKPTLPEGSDTTFATVSDQSYRAFKVPVNGDWSENGYSKLYVPHGMSERQANTITVKTNTKLLYYLADGEQFPIPDSDSDSYIYEIPVQNFEKIVLVTEEPSAPPTDDPGELDPAFSSGAAALGIVLGTAGLGYATYVYGSSLYLHYALPDGFIPSTRQELANVLWTTAGKPDPVSTALYTDIPADNIEQQKAARWCAEQGLLSDHGATFGPDTKVTNARIIRAWNSLKKVPVTITK
;
A
#
# COMPACT_ATOMS: atom_id res chain seq x y z
N MET A 1 -72.31 33.12 -4.41
CA MET A 1 -72.89 32.91 -3.06
C MET A 1 -71.78 32.76 -2.05
N LYS A 2 -71.89 33.50 -0.95
CA LYS A 2 -71.18 33.39 0.34
C LYS A 2 -69.66 33.61 0.38
N ALA A 3 -69.32 34.84 0.75
CA ALA A 3 -68.10 35.21 1.47
C ALA A 3 -68.10 34.65 2.91
N LYS A 4 -66.90 34.47 3.48
CA LYS A 4 -66.62 34.85 4.87
C LYS A 4 -65.11 35.09 5.08
N ARG A 5 -64.79 36.36 5.34
CA ARG A 5 -63.59 36.88 6.00
C ARG A 5 -63.64 36.58 7.50
N ILE A 6 -62.48 36.64 8.19
CA ILE A 6 -62.22 37.25 9.51
C ILE A 6 -60.66 37.21 9.69
N VAL A 7 -59.91 38.33 9.55
CA VAL A 7 -59.59 39.39 10.55
C VAL A 7 -58.56 38.84 11.57
N SER A 8 -57.25 39.16 11.57
CA SER A 8 -56.49 40.43 11.74
C SER A 8 -56.70 41.14 13.09
N ILE A 9 -55.60 41.46 13.81
CA ILE A 9 -55.36 42.61 14.73
C ILE A 9 -54.04 42.32 15.50
N LEU A 10 -52.92 43.00 15.15
CA LEU A 10 -52.40 44.31 15.61
C LEU A 10 -51.77 44.25 17.01
N LEU A 11 -50.50 44.60 17.31
CA LEU A 11 -49.56 45.70 16.95
C LEU A 11 -49.37 46.62 18.17
N THR A 12 -48.11 46.80 18.63
CA THR A 12 -47.45 48.05 19.10
C THR A 12 -46.15 47.70 19.85
N GLY A 13 -45.00 48.35 19.67
CA GLY A 13 -44.68 49.52 18.85
C GLY A 13 -43.18 49.85 18.81
N SER A 14 -42.85 50.82 17.94
CA SER A 14 -41.94 51.98 18.09
C SER A 14 -40.54 51.76 18.72
N MET A 15 -39.42 52.34 18.26
CA MET A 15 -39.12 53.45 17.33
C MET A 15 -37.57 53.67 17.27
N LEU A 16 -37.14 54.48 16.28
CA LEU A 16 -35.87 55.22 16.09
C LEU A 16 -34.65 54.43 15.56
N LEU A 17 -34.11 54.66 14.33
CA LEU A 17 -33.59 55.83 13.57
C LEU A 17 -32.05 55.68 13.47
N SER A 18 -31.49 55.31 12.30
CA SER A 18 -30.95 56.20 11.23
C SER A 18 -29.51 56.68 11.56
N LEU A 19 -28.52 56.77 10.66
CA LEU A 19 -28.44 57.23 9.27
C LEU A 19 -27.15 56.67 8.62
N LEU A 20 -27.21 56.36 7.32
CA LEU A 20 -26.07 56.50 6.40
C LEU A 20 -26.14 57.90 5.76
N PRO A 21 -25.02 58.42 5.24
CA PRO A 21 -25.07 58.78 3.83
C PRO A 21 -23.82 58.39 3.01
N VAL A 22 -24.12 58.05 1.75
CA VAL A 22 -23.22 57.95 0.60
C VAL A 22 -23.01 59.35 0.02
N SER A 23 -21.79 59.70 -0.46
CA SER A 23 -21.55 60.37 -1.77
C SER A 23 -20.08 60.71 -2.05
N ALA A 24 -19.59 60.14 -3.15
CA ALA A 24 -18.74 60.67 -4.23
C ALA A 24 -17.74 61.84 -4.02
N LEU A 25 -16.50 61.67 -4.50
CA LEU A 25 -15.79 62.70 -5.27
C LEU A 25 -14.76 62.10 -6.25
N ALA A 26 -14.79 62.58 -7.49
CA ALA A 26 -13.96 62.19 -8.62
C ALA A 26 -12.66 63.02 -8.74
N ALA A 27 -11.63 62.47 -9.40
CA ALA A 27 -10.74 63.20 -10.32
C ALA A 27 -9.70 62.26 -10.98
N ALA A 28 -9.67 62.22 -12.31
CA ALA A 28 -8.47 61.92 -13.11
C ALA A 28 -7.86 63.27 -13.59
N PRO A 29 -6.56 63.33 -13.98
CA PRO A 29 -6.27 63.34 -15.43
C PRO A 29 -4.94 62.65 -15.85
N VAL A 30 -4.69 62.74 -17.16
CA VAL A 30 -3.86 61.94 -18.11
C VAL A 30 -2.42 62.49 -18.37
N PHE A 31 -1.55 61.63 -18.94
CA PHE A 31 -0.26 61.84 -19.69
C PHE A 31 0.99 62.14 -18.83
N ASP A 32 2.18 61.51 -18.97
CA ASP A 32 3.01 61.24 -20.17
C ASP A 32 4.07 60.09 -19.94
N ALA A 33 4.61 59.45 -20.99
CA ALA A 33 5.69 58.41 -20.96
C ALA A 33 7.12 59.04 -20.83
N PRO A 34 8.30 58.36 -20.64
CA PRO A 34 8.69 57.01 -21.12
C PRO A 34 9.60 56.12 -20.20
N ALA A 35 9.72 54.85 -20.62
CA ALA A 35 10.79 53.85 -20.45
C ALA A 35 11.72 53.88 -19.20
N GLN A 36 11.75 52.77 -18.43
CA GLN A 36 12.99 52.03 -18.16
C GLN A 36 12.73 50.62 -17.59
N THR A 37 13.52 49.70 -18.11
CA THR A 37 13.65 48.27 -17.83
C THR A 37 14.02 47.94 -16.39
N THR A 38 13.36 46.95 -15.79
CA THR A 38 14.03 45.91 -14.98
C THR A 38 13.13 44.68 -14.81
N ALA A 39 13.67 43.52 -15.19
CA ALA A 39 13.01 42.24 -15.12
C ALA A 39 12.73 41.83 -13.67
N LYS A 40 11.49 41.40 -13.37
CA LYS A 40 11.22 40.54 -12.22
C LYS A 40 10.40 39.34 -12.70
N LYS A 41 11.12 38.23 -12.83
CA LYS A 41 10.67 36.86 -13.05
C LYS A 41 9.52 36.55 -12.08
N ALA A 42 8.30 36.45 -12.59
CA ALA A 42 7.18 35.87 -11.87
C ALA A 42 7.24 34.36 -12.09
N ALA A 43 7.45 33.61 -11.00
CA ALA A 43 7.31 32.16 -10.96
C ALA A 43 5.82 31.80 -11.07
N PRO A 44 5.44 30.73 -11.80
CA PRO A 44 4.08 30.22 -11.74
C PRO A 44 3.85 29.53 -10.39
N LEU A 45 2.70 29.81 -9.79
CA LEU A 45 2.21 29.14 -8.60
C LEU A 45 1.85 27.69 -8.97
N VAL A 46 2.70 26.75 -8.59
CA VAL A 46 2.37 25.33 -8.56
C VAL A 46 1.92 25.01 -7.13
N GLN A 47 0.64 24.70 -6.97
CA GLN A 47 0.12 24.06 -5.76
C GLN A 47 0.42 22.55 -5.89
N GLU A 48 1.53 22.09 -5.33
CA GLU A 48 1.83 20.66 -5.21
C GLU A 48 1.46 20.14 -3.81
N ALA A 49 0.52 19.20 -3.77
CA ALA A 49 0.69 17.82 -3.29
C ALA A 49 1.46 17.53 -1.97
N ASP A 50 1.57 18.45 -1.02
CA ASP A 50 2.31 18.23 0.24
C ASP A 50 1.43 17.79 1.43
N ALA A 51 0.37 17.00 1.17
CA ALA A 51 -0.56 16.53 2.21
C ALA A 51 -0.47 15.02 2.53
N SER A 52 0.26 14.23 1.73
CA SER A 52 0.33 12.77 1.91
C SER A 52 1.59 12.29 2.63
N ARG A 53 2.60 13.15 2.82
CA ARG A 53 3.89 12.75 3.41
C ARG A 53 3.90 12.78 4.94
N SER A 54 2.93 13.46 5.57
CA SER A 54 2.90 13.65 7.02
C SER A 54 2.21 12.52 7.80
N THR A 55 1.45 11.64 7.15
CA THR A 55 0.68 10.58 7.83
C THR A 55 1.47 9.29 8.06
N GLU A 56 2.40 8.92 7.16
CA GLU A 56 3.28 7.75 7.36
C GLU A 56 4.36 8.02 8.41
N GLU A 57 4.91 9.23 8.45
CA GLU A 57 5.96 9.59 9.40
C GLU A 57 5.41 9.83 10.82
N GLU A 58 4.18 10.36 10.97
CA GLU A 58 3.53 10.49 12.29
C GLU A 58 3.04 9.15 12.86
N ALA A 59 2.61 8.20 12.03
CA ALA A 59 2.19 6.87 12.50
C ALA A 59 3.37 6.07 13.07
N ALA A 60 4.57 6.22 12.50
CA ALA A 60 5.78 5.52 12.94
C ALA A 60 6.49 6.20 14.13
N THR A 61 6.39 7.54 14.27
CA THR A 61 7.23 8.29 15.24
C THR A 61 6.62 8.48 16.63
N ARG A 62 5.29 8.41 16.80
CA ARG A 62 4.67 8.44 18.15
C ARG A 62 4.65 7.09 18.85
N SER A 63 4.54 5.97 18.10
CA SER A 63 4.56 4.62 18.68
C SER A 63 5.88 4.31 19.43
N SER A 64 7.01 4.87 18.97
CA SER A 64 8.31 4.68 19.65
C SER A 64 8.51 5.56 20.88
N ARG A 65 7.98 6.80 20.92
CA ARG A 65 8.42 7.77 21.95
C ARG A 65 7.84 7.55 23.34
N ASP A 66 6.70 6.88 23.47
CA ASP A 66 6.08 6.60 24.77
C ASP A 66 6.21 5.13 25.23
N LEU A 67 6.65 4.21 24.36
CA LEU A 67 6.96 2.81 24.75
C LEU A 67 8.42 2.60 25.17
N ASP A 68 9.34 3.43 24.66
CA ASP A 68 10.78 3.34 24.97
C ASP A 68 11.13 3.81 26.39
N ALA A 69 10.17 4.36 27.15
CA ALA A 69 10.38 4.81 28.52
C ALA A 69 10.16 3.69 29.57
N GLU A 70 9.52 2.56 29.24
CA GLU A 70 9.26 1.48 30.20
C GLU A 70 9.55 0.05 29.71
N ASN A 71 9.89 -0.20 28.44
CA ASN A 71 9.98 -1.59 27.95
C ASN A 71 11.37 -2.23 28.05
N GLY A 72 11.91 -2.30 29.27
CA GLY A 72 12.85 -3.37 29.60
C GLY A 72 12.06 -4.65 29.83
N THR A 73 12.09 -5.61 28.90
CA THR A 73 11.54 -6.98 29.09
C THR A 73 10.19 -7.00 29.83
N ALA A 74 9.12 -6.46 29.26
CA ALA A 74 7.80 -6.67 29.85
C ALA A 74 7.41 -8.16 29.71
N ASP A 75 7.36 -8.88 30.83
CA ASP A 75 6.83 -10.25 30.89
C ASP A 75 5.40 -10.27 30.34
N SER A 76 5.11 -11.16 29.39
CA SER A 76 3.76 -11.32 28.83
C SER A 76 2.79 -11.84 29.90
N ILE A 77 1.68 -11.14 30.13
CA ILE A 77 0.64 -11.54 31.08
C ILE A 77 -0.26 -12.58 30.41
N THR A 78 -0.26 -13.79 30.96
CA THR A 78 -1.15 -14.86 30.48
C THR A 78 -2.45 -14.88 31.28
N ILE A 79 -3.58 -14.75 30.59
CA ILE A 79 -4.92 -14.88 31.17
C ILE A 79 -5.41 -16.30 30.92
N GLN A 80 -5.49 -17.08 32.00
CA GLN A 80 -6.05 -18.43 31.96
C GLN A 80 -7.58 -18.36 31.83
N LEU A 81 -8.15 -19.11 30.89
CA LEU A 81 -9.58 -19.29 30.74
C LEU A 81 -10.07 -20.53 31.51
N ASN A 82 -11.30 -20.46 32.02
CA ASN A 82 -12.06 -21.58 32.57
C ASN A 82 -12.76 -22.37 31.45
N ALA A 83 -13.46 -23.45 31.83
CA ALA A 83 -14.19 -24.30 30.88
C ALA A 83 -15.30 -23.59 30.08
N ASP A 84 -15.84 -22.49 30.62
CA ASP A 84 -16.86 -21.66 29.94
C ASP A 84 -16.26 -20.59 29.01
N GLY A 85 -14.93 -20.53 28.89
CA GLY A 85 -14.26 -19.52 28.07
C GLY A 85 -14.28 -18.13 28.71
N THR A 86 -14.47 -18.03 30.02
CA THR A 86 -14.28 -16.79 30.79
C THR A 86 -12.91 -16.78 31.50
N PRO A 87 -12.33 -15.60 31.80
CA PRO A 87 -11.12 -15.53 32.59
C PRO A 87 -11.26 -16.18 33.98
N ALA A 88 -10.28 -16.98 34.40
CA ALA A 88 -10.23 -17.63 35.70
C ALA A 88 -10.08 -16.64 36.87
N GLY A 89 -9.59 -15.43 36.59
CA GLY A 89 -9.44 -14.34 37.55
C GLY A 89 -10.13 -13.07 37.07
N SER A 90 -10.39 -12.15 37.99
CA SER A 90 -10.96 -10.83 37.70
C SER A 90 -9.94 -9.80 37.22
N GLY A 91 -8.65 -10.15 37.16
CA GLY A 91 -7.55 -9.22 36.96
C GLY A 91 -7.21 -8.40 38.20
N ASP A 92 -6.15 -7.59 38.09
CA ASP A 92 -5.64 -6.73 39.15
C ASP A 92 -6.16 -5.27 39.07
N GLY A 93 -6.98 -4.98 38.06
CA GLY A 93 -7.56 -3.66 37.81
C GLY A 93 -6.56 -2.62 37.31
N THR A 94 -5.27 -2.96 37.19
CA THR A 94 -4.20 -2.07 36.71
C THR A 94 -3.76 -2.47 35.30
N HIS A 95 -3.48 -3.75 35.09
CA HIS A 95 -3.09 -4.29 33.79
C HIS A 95 -4.30 -4.81 33.02
N TRP A 96 -5.19 -5.51 33.71
CA TRP A 96 -6.41 -6.02 33.11
C TRP A 96 -7.53 -6.20 34.15
N TYR A 97 -8.76 -6.28 33.67
CA TYR A 97 -9.95 -6.46 34.48
C TYR A 97 -10.98 -7.31 33.74
N TYR A 98 -11.71 -8.15 34.47
CA TYR A 98 -12.84 -8.89 33.92
C TYR A 98 -14.09 -8.78 34.82
N SER A 99 -15.23 -8.53 34.19
CA SER A 99 -16.55 -8.78 34.76
C SER A 99 -17.51 -9.28 33.68
N ALA A 100 -18.52 -10.05 34.10
CA ALA A 100 -19.56 -10.55 33.20
C ALA A 100 -20.30 -9.41 32.48
N ASP A 101 -20.50 -8.26 33.14
CA ASP A 101 -21.23 -7.12 32.58
C ASP A 101 -20.40 -6.29 31.60
N SER A 102 -19.07 -6.26 31.74
CA SER A 102 -18.20 -5.32 31.00
C SER A 102 -17.21 -6.01 30.06
N GLY A 103 -17.11 -7.34 30.10
CA GLY A 103 -16.14 -8.12 29.32
C GLY A 103 -14.74 -8.10 29.93
N CYS A 104 -13.75 -8.48 29.12
CA CYS A 104 -12.34 -8.49 29.47
C CYS A 104 -11.65 -7.23 28.95
N TRP A 105 -11.12 -6.41 29.85
CA TRP A 105 -10.41 -5.17 29.54
C TRP A 105 -8.91 -5.34 29.75
N LEU A 106 -8.12 -4.87 28.77
CA LEU A 106 -6.67 -4.80 28.81
C LEU A 106 -6.24 -3.33 28.81
N TYR A 107 -5.44 -2.93 29.79
CA TYR A 107 -5.05 -1.53 30.02
C TYR A 107 -3.57 -1.27 29.87
N ASN A 108 -2.69 -2.20 30.27
CA ASN A 108 -1.25 -2.01 30.15
C ASN A 108 -0.54 -3.37 30.12
N GLY A 109 0.41 -3.54 29.20
CA GLY A 109 1.20 -4.75 29.02
C GLY A 109 0.86 -5.55 27.77
N VAL A 110 1.56 -6.68 27.61
CA VAL A 110 1.39 -7.63 26.50
C VAL A 110 0.65 -8.86 27.01
N PHE A 111 -0.42 -9.27 26.35
CA PHE A 111 -1.34 -10.30 26.83
C PHE A 111 -1.47 -11.50 25.90
N ALA A 112 -1.63 -12.67 26.52
CA ALA A 112 -1.97 -13.92 25.83
C ALA A 112 -3.13 -14.62 26.55
N LEU A 113 -4.05 -15.23 25.80
CA LEU A 113 -5.07 -16.11 26.37
C LEU A 113 -4.61 -17.56 26.35
N GLN A 114 -4.76 -18.23 27.49
CA GLN A 114 -4.52 -19.66 27.61
C GLN A 114 -5.85 -20.40 27.80
N PRO A 115 -6.24 -21.30 26.90
CA PRO A 115 -7.49 -22.06 27.04
C PRO A 115 -7.43 -23.02 28.24
N SER A 116 -8.60 -23.44 28.73
CA SER A 116 -8.68 -24.49 29.74
C SER A 116 -8.20 -25.83 29.18
N SER A 117 -7.62 -26.66 30.04
CA SER A 117 -7.18 -28.02 29.69
C SER A 117 -8.28 -29.08 29.84
N GLU A 118 -9.50 -28.67 30.23
CA GLU A 118 -10.64 -29.57 30.34
C GLU A 118 -11.16 -29.99 28.96
N ALA A 119 -11.52 -31.27 28.82
CA ALA A 119 -11.80 -31.88 27.51
C ALA A 119 -13.01 -31.29 26.75
N GLU A 120 -13.95 -30.67 27.46
CA GLU A 120 -15.14 -30.03 26.89
C GLU A 120 -15.13 -28.51 27.06
N ALA A 121 -13.96 -27.93 27.40
CA ALA A 121 -13.84 -26.51 27.59
C ALA A 121 -13.96 -25.73 26.27
N GLU A 122 -14.61 -24.57 26.36
CA GLU A 122 -14.48 -23.54 25.36
C GLU A 122 -13.00 -23.17 25.19
N SER A 123 -12.52 -23.25 23.95
CA SER A 123 -11.12 -22.97 23.62
C SER A 123 -10.84 -21.47 23.38
N ALA A 124 -11.86 -20.63 23.53
CA ALA A 124 -11.82 -19.21 23.19
C ALA A 124 -12.45 -18.34 24.29
N LEU A 125 -12.02 -17.08 24.38
CA LEU A 125 -12.66 -16.09 25.24
C LEU A 125 -14.04 -15.74 24.67
N GLN A 126 -15.10 -16.14 25.37
CA GLN A 126 -16.48 -15.93 24.92
C GLN A 126 -17.00 -14.52 25.20
N ALA A 127 -16.41 -13.83 26.18
CA ALA A 127 -16.76 -12.45 26.50
C ALA A 127 -16.16 -11.45 25.49
N THR A 128 -16.71 -10.24 25.43
CA THR A 128 -16.11 -9.14 24.65
C THR A 128 -14.71 -8.83 25.17
N LEU A 129 -13.73 -8.78 24.27
CA LEU A 129 -12.37 -8.31 24.54
C LEU A 129 -12.27 -6.81 24.25
N ARG A 130 -11.66 -6.04 25.15
CA ARG A 130 -11.42 -4.60 24.99
C ARG A 130 -9.95 -4.31 25.23
N ILE A 131 -9.25 -3.88 24.20
CA ILE A 131 -7.83 -3.57 24.23
C ILE A 131 -7.71 -2.05 24.23
N LYS A 132 -7.22 -1.45 25.31
CA LYS A 132 -7.15 0.00 25.43
C LYS A 132 -5.75 0.53 25.14
N ASP A 133 -4.86 0.47 26.13
CA ASP A 133 -3.47 0.93 26.02
C ASP A 133 -2.52 -0.27 26.20
N ALA A 134 -2.89 -1.41 25.57
CA ALA A 134 -2.26 -2.71 25.74
C ALA A 134 -2.02 -3.41 24.39
N GLU A 135 -1.26 -4.51 24.43
CA GLU A 135 -1.02 -5.39 23.28
C GLU A 135 -1.66 -6.77 23.50
N PHE A 136 -2.47 -7.22 22.56
CA PHE A 136 -2.94 -8.61 22.50
C PHE A 136 -2.09 -9.39 21.50
N ASN A 137 -1.36 -10.38 21.99
CA ASN A 137 -0.33 -11.09 21.23
C ASN A 137 -0.76 -12.50 20.81
N SER A 138 -1.53 -13.22 21.63
CA SER A 138 -1.95 -14.58 21.25
C SER A 138 -3.17 -15.10 22.00
N GLY A 139 -3.74 -16.18 21.47
CA GLY A 139 -4.94 -16.83 21.98
C GLY A 139 -6.13 -16.69 21.03
N THR A 140 -7.28 -17.22 21.43
CA THR A 140 -8.50 -17.21 20.62
C THR A 140 -9.61 -16.42 21.31
N VAL A 141 -10.24 -15.50 20.58
CA VAL A 141 -11.38 -14.70 21.04
C VAL A 141 -12.62 -15.12 20.26
N GLY A 142 -13.59 -15.68 20.97
CA GLY A 142 -14.89 -16.09 20.44
C GLY A 142 -15.86 -14.91 20.33
N GLY A 143 -15.83 -14.04 21.36
CA GLY A 143 -16.65 -12.82 21.41
C GLY A 143 -16.16 -11.69 20.51
N GLU A 144 -16.88 -10.56 20.57
CA GLU A 144 -16.47 -9.32 19.89
C GLU A 144 -15.18 -8.75 20.46
N THR A 145 -14.41 -8.04 19.65
CA THR A 145 -13.20 -7.33 20.09
C THR A 145 -13.28 -5.84 19.76
N SER A 146 -13.06 -4.99 20.76
CA SER A 146 -12.86 -3.55 20.59
C SER A 146 -11.38 -3.25 20.79
N ASN A 147 -10.70 -2.84 19.73
CA ASN A 147 -9.28 -2.51 19.78
C ASN A 147 -9.05 -1.01 19.66
N ASP A 148 -8.52 -0.43 20.73
CA ASP A 148 -7.96 0.93 20.80
C ASP A 148 -6.44 0.89 21.04
N GLY A 149 -5.86 -0.31 21.20
CA GLY A 149 -4.44 -0.57 21.42
C GLY A 149 -3.82 -1.35 20.27
N THR A 150 -3.01 -2.38 20.57
CA THR A 150 -2.34 -3.19 19.55
C THR A 150 -2.83 -4.64 19.54
N ILE A 151 -3.12 -5.17 18.36
CA ILE A 151 -3.25 -6.61 18.12
C ILE A 151 -2.00 -7.03 17.33
N SER A 152 -1.18 -7.91 17.91
CA SER A 152 0.04 -8.44 17.30
C SER A 152 -0.03 -9.94 17.02
N GLY A 153 -1.18 -10.57 17.27
CA GLY A 153 -1.44 -11.96 16.94
C GLY A 153 -2.75 -12.49 17.53
N GLY A 154 -2.95 -13.80 17.41
CA GLY A 154 -4.14 -14.51 17.89
C GLY A 154 -5.19 -14.78 16.81
N THR A 155 -6.33 -15.33 17.23
CA THR A 155 -7.44 -15.71 16.35
C THR A 155 -8.75 -15.12 16.84
N PHE A 156 -9.45 -14.38 15.98
CA PHE A 156 -10.67 -13.67 16.29
C PHE A 156 -11.83 -14.28 15.51
N GLN A 157 -12.71 -14.98 16.22
CA GLN A 157 -13.88 -15.62 15.63
C GLN A 157 -15.06 -14.65 15.55
N GLY A 158 -15.18 -13.77 16.54
CA GLY A 158 -16.17 -12.69 16.58
C GLY A 158 -15.74 -11.45 15.78
N MET A 159 -16.64 -10.47 15.74
CA MET A 159 -16.42 -9.20 15.04
C MET A 159 -15.33 -8.37 15.74
N VAL A 160 -14.45 -7.74 14.97
CA VAL A 160 -13.37 -6.88 15.49
C VAL A 160 -13.58 -5.45 15.04
N TYR A 161 -13.55 -4.53 15.98
CA TYR A 161 -13.62 -3.11 15.76
C TYR A 161 -12.26 -2.49 16.08
N ASN A 162 -11.49 -2.16 15.06
CA ASN A 162 -10.21 -1.47 15.20
C ASN A 162 -10.46 0.05 15.18
N HIS A 163 -10.53 0.64 16.35
CA HIS A 163 -10.95 2.01 16.54
C HIS A 163 -9.83 3.00 16.25
N ARG A 164 -10.21 4.27 16.10
CA ARG A 164 -9.30 5.39 16.20
C ARG A 164 -9.85 6.33 17.26
N ASN A 165 -9.13 6.45 18.38
CA ASN A 165 -9.51 7.36 19.45
C ASN A 165 -8.73 8.66 19.37
N TYR A 166 -9.37 9.71 19.89
CA TYR A 166 -8.79 11.03 20.06
C TYR A 166 -8.79 11.38 21.54
N ASN A 167 -7.63 11.76 22.06
CA ASN A 167 -7.50 12.34 23.38
C ASN A 167 -6.76 13.69 23.28
N ASP A 168 -6.58 14.37 24.41
CA ASP A 168 -5.91 15.67 24.48
C ASP A 168 -4.43 15.64 24.00
N GLN A 169 -3.86 14.44 23.80
CA GLN A 169 -2.47 14.22 23.35
C GLN A 169 -2.36 13.88 21.85
N GLY A 170 -3.49 13.66 21.17
CA GLY A 170 -3.55 13.33 19.74
C GLY A 170 -4.43 12.11 19.43
N SER A 171 -4.30 11.58 18.21
CA SER A 171 -4.94 10.32 17.84
C SER A 171 -4.07 9.14 18.30
N ILE A 172 -4.64 8.20 19.05
CA ILE A 172 -4.05 6.89 19.30
C ILE A 172 -4.91 5.90 18.50
N PRO A 173 -4.53 5.57 17.26
CA PRO A 173 -5.26 4.59 16.48
C PRO A 173 -5.00 3.19 17.04
N GLY A 174 -6.05 2.37 17.10
CA GLY A 174 -5.89 0.94 17.21
C GLY A 174 -5.07 0.42 16.03
N VAL A 175 -4.16 -0.50 16.31
CA VAL A 175 -3.22 -1.07 15.35
C VAL A 175 -3.39 -2.58 15.30
N ILE A 176 -3.55 -3.13 14.10
CA ILE A 176 -3.48 -4.55 13.82
C ILE A 176 -2.17 -4.81 13.06
N LEU A 177 -1.28 -5.59 13.68
CA LEU A 177 0.05 -5.93 13.16
C LEU A 177 0.17 -7.38 12.70
N ASP A 178 -0.75 -8.25 13.12
CA ASP A 178 -0.88 -9.66 12.72
C ASP A 178 -2.20 -10.21 13.29
N GLY A 179 -2.52 -11.47 13.01
CA GLY A 179 -3.65 -12.21 13.55
C GLY A 179 -4.46 -12.92 12.47
N THR A 180 -5.38 -13.79 12.88
CA THR A 180 -6.34 -14.43 11.99
C THR A 180 -7.76 -14.00 12.36
N PHE A 181 -8.45 -13.34 11.44
CA PHE A 181 -9.77 -12.74 11.64
C PHE A 181 -10.81 -13.52 10.86
N GLN A 182 -11.56 -14.37 11.56
CA GLN A 182 -12.65 -15.15 10.98
C GLN A 182 -13.96 -14.36 10.94
N GLY A 183 -14.18 -13.53 11.97
CA GLY A 183 -15.28 -12.56 11.99
C GLY A 183 -14.98 -11.31 11.14
N ALA A 184 -16.01 -10.50 10.91
CA ALA A 184 -15.85 -9.25 10.19
C ALA A 184 -14.97 -8.25 10.96
N VAL A 185 -14.24 -7.41 10.23
CA VAL A 185 -13.39 -6.37 10.81
C VAL A 185 -13.83 -5.00 10.33
N VAL A 186 -14.10 -4.08 11.25
CA VAL A 186 -14.31 -2.67 10.93
C VAL A 186 -13.10 -1.89 11.37
N ASN A 187 -12.41 -1.27 10.41
CA ASN A 187 -11.17 -0.56 10.62
C ASN A 187 -11.37 0.95 10.49
N TRP A 188 -11.19 1.67 11.58
CA TRP A 188 -10.96 3.13 11.59
C TRP A 188 -9.50 3.47 11.91
N GLY A 189 -8.73 2.52 12.43
CA GLY A 189 -7.32 2.65 12.76
C GLY A 189 -6.40 2.20 11.62
N THR A 190 -5.37 1.43 11.98
CA THR A 190 -4.36 0.92 11.04
C THR A 190 -4.35 -0.60 11.03
N ILE A 191 -4.38 -1.20 9.84
CA ILE A 191 -4.05 -2.61 9.58
C ILE A 191 -2.74 -2.64 8.81
N SER A 192 -1.75 -3.34 9.33
CA SER A 192 -0.42 -3.45 8.72
C SER A 192 0.03 -4.88 8.45
N ASP A 193 -0.73 -5.89 8.88
CA ASP A 193 -0.62 -7.28 8.45
C ASP A 193 -1.84 -8.08 8.99
N GLY A 194 -1.88 -9.38 8.72
CA GLY A 194 -2.85 -10.33 9.24
C GLY A 194 -3.57 -11.10 8.14
N THR A 195 -4.34 -12.11 8.53
CA THR A 195 -5.18 -12.90 7.62
C THR A 195 -6.66 -12.68 7.94
N PHE A 196 -7.39 -12.08 7.00
CA PHE A 196 -8.79 -11.70 7.14
C PHE A 196 -9.66 -12.63 6.30
N LEU A 197 -10.31 -13.59 6.96
CA LEU A 197 -11.26 -14.51 6.32
C LEU A 197 -12.66 -13.91 6.25
N GLY A 198 -13.02 -13.08 7.24
CA GLY A 198 -14.27 -12.31 7.25
C GLY A 198 -14.19 -11.04 6.41
N GLU A 199 -15.34 -10.39 6.23
CA GLU A 199 -15.46 -9.08 5.56
C GLU A 199 -14.64 -8.00 6.28
N VAL A 200 -13.99 -7.11 5.53
CA VAL A 200 -13.27 -5.96 6.08
C VAL A 200 -13.87 -4.65 5.58
N ASN A 201 -14.35 -3.83 6.50
CA ASN A 201 -14.76 -2.45 6.23
C ASN A 201 -13.63 -1.50 6.66
N ASN A 202 -12.82 -1.06 5.70
CA ASN A 202 -11.84 0.01 5.92
C ASN A 202 -12.53 1.36 5.88
N ASN A 203 -12.91 1.87 7.03
CA ASN A 203 -13.73 3.07 7.18
C ASN A 203 -12.87 4.31 7.45
N TYR A 204 -13.50 5.44 7.75
CA TYR A 204 -12.86 6.67 8.14
C TYR A 204 -13.54 7.27 9.36
N SER A 205 -12.79 8.07 10.11
CA SER A 205 -13.27 8.80 11.28
C SER A 205 -13.21 10.31 11.04
N TYR A 206 -13.59 11.09 12.04
CA TYR A 206 -13.42 12.54 12.04
C TYR A 206 -12.62 12.96 13.27
N ASP A 207 -11.72 13.92 13.10
CA ASP A 207 -11.04 14.57 14.22
C ASP A 207 -11.95 15.60 14.92
N ASN A 208 -11.43 16.22 15.98
CA ASN A 208 -12.14 17.27 16.73
C ASN A 208 -12.44 18.54 15.90
N ASN A 209 -11.81 18.70 14.73
CA ASN A 209 -12.06 19.78 13.78
C ASN A 209 -13.01 19.36 12.65
N ASN A 210 -13.64 18.18 12.78
CA ASN A 210 -14.54 17.61 11.78
C ASN A 210 -13.84 17.28 10.44
N MET A 211 -12.52 17.11 10.45
CA MET A 211 -11.71 16.68 9.32
C MET A 211 -11.74 15.16 9.21
N SER A 212 -11.99 14.63 8.02
CA SER A 212 -12.00 13.18 7.79
C SER A 212 -10.59 12.60 7.91
N ILE A 213 -10.43 11.53 8.69
CA ILE A 213 -9.19 10.75 8.77
C ILE A 213 -9.47 9.33 8.27
N PRO A 214 -8.83 8.90 7.18
CA PRO A 214 -9.06 7.56 6.63
C PRO A 214 -8.47 6.48 7.54
N GLY A 215 -9.17 5.36 7.67
CA GLY A 215 -8.57 4.10 8.10
C GLY A 215 -7.55 3.64 7.06
N VAL A 216 -6.50 2.97 7.52
CA VAL A 216 -5.37 2.59 6.68
C VAL A 216 -5.25 1.07 6.66
N ILE A 217 -5.12 0.52 5.45
CA ILE A 217 -4.62 -0.84 5.20
C ILE A 217 -3.30 -0.70 4.47
N SER A 218 -2.22 -1.17 5.08
CA SER A 218 -0.87 -1.09 4.51
C SER A 218 -0.24 -2.45 4.20
N ASP A 219 -0.86 -3.54 4.62
CA ASP A 219 -0.52 -4.93 4.22
C ASP A 219 -1.60 -5.89 4.76
N GLY A 220 -1.43 -7.18 4.48
CA GLY A 220 -2.27 -8.28 4.98
C GLY A 220 -2.84 -9.13 3.85
N THR A 221 -3.46 -10.25 4.22
CA THR A 221 -4.16 -11.14 3.27
C THR A 221 -5.66 -11.12 3.54
N PHE A 222 -6.44 -10.67 2.57
CA PHE A 222 -7.88 -10.47 2.66
C PHE A 222 -8.61 -11.47 1.77
N LYS A 223 -9.19 -12.49 2.38
CA LYS A 223 -9.98 -13.52 1.68
C LYS A 223 -11.47 -13.22 1.63
N GLY A 224 -11.97 -12.44 2.60
CA GLY A 224 -13.33 -11.91 2.59
C GLY A 224 -13.46 -10.68 1.70
N GLU A 225 -14.70 -10.22 1.48
CA GLU A 225 -14.97 -8.96 0.77
C GLU A 225 -14.35 -7.78 1.52
N VAL A 226 -13.85 -6.78 0.77
CA VAL A 226 -13.30 -5.56 1.35
C VAL A 226 -14.05 -4.33 0.83
N PHE A 227 -14.56 -3.53 1.76
CA PHE A 227 -15.16 -2.23 1.47
C PHE A 227 -14.18 -1.14 1.91
N ASN A 228 -13.63 -0.41 0.94
CA ASN A 228 -12.65 0.64 1.19
C ASN A 228 -13.27 2.03 1.12
N TYR A 229 -13.54 2.62 2.28
CA TYR A 229 -13.83 4.04 2.48
C TYR A 229 -12.62 4.81 3.04
N GLY A 230 -11.46 4.16 3.17
CA GLY A 230 -10.21 4.73 3.68
C GLY A 230 -9.11 4.72 2.62
N THR A 231 -7.91 4.34 3.04
CA THR A 231 -6.75 4.19 2.17
C THR A 231 -6.24 2.75 2.22
N ILE A 232 -6.04 2.17 1.04
CA ILE A 232 -5.28 0.92 0.84
C ILE A 232 -3.97 1.29 0.15
N SER A 233 -2.84 1.01 0.80
CA SER A 233 -1.51 1.21 0.18
C SER A 233 -0.83 -0.08 -0.23
N ASN A 234 -1.21 -1.22 0.34
CA ASN A 234 -0.75 -2.54 -0.07
C ASN A 234 -1.66 -3.65 0.51
N GLY A 235 -1.35 -4.90 0.18
CA GLY A 235 -2.04 -6.10 0.68
C GLY A 235 -2.33 -7.10 -0.44
N ASN A 236 -2.72 -8.31 -0.08
CA ASN A 236 -3.20 -9.33 -1.01
C ASN A 236 -4.71 -9.55 -0.83
N PHE A 237 -5.50 -9.18 -1.84
CA PHE A 237 -6.96 -9.20 -1.82
C PHE A 237 -7.46 -10.33 -2.72
N GLN A 238 -7.86 -11.43 -2.07
CA GLN A 238 -8.39 -12.65 -2.69
C GLN A 238 -9.92 -12.67 -2.76
N GLY A 239 -10.59 -11.74 -2.07
CA GLY A 239 -12.03 -11.49 -2.17
C GLY A 239 -12.34 -10.24 -2.99
N ASP A 240 -13.62 -10.04 -3.33
CA ASP A 240 -14.07 -8.85 -4.06
C ASP A 240 -13.77 -7.56 -3.28
N VAL A 241 -13.38 -6.50 -3.99
CA VAL A 241 -13.08 -5.20 -3.38
C VAL A 241 -13.98 -4.12 -3.94
N ARG A 242 -14.70 -3.42 -3.06
CA ARG A 242 -15.44 -2.20 -3.37
C ARG A 242 -14.68 -0.99 -2.88
N ASN A 243 -14.12 -0.23 -3.80
CA ASN A 243 -13.36 0.96 -3.51
C ASN A 243 -14.21 2.22 -3.63
N TYR A 244 -14.32 2.97 -2.54
CA TYR A 244 -14.99 4.27 -2.47
C TYR A 244 -14.00 5.43 -2.29
N ARG A 245 -12.70 5.13 -2.10
CA ARG A 245 -11.64 6.12 -1.89
C ARG A 245 -10.33 5.72 -2.55
N THR A 246 -9.24 5.60 -1.79
CA THR A 246 -7.89 5.55 -2.34
C THR A 246 -7.33 4.13 -2.29
N ILE A 247 -6.85 3.65 -3.43
CA ILE A 247 -5.94 2.53 -3.57
C ILE A 247 -4.64 3.07 -4.18
N SER A 248 -3.50 2.82 -3.56
CA SER A 248 -2.18 3.17 -4.13
C SER A 248 -1.29 1.96 -4.38
N GLY A 249 -1.75 0.76 -4.03
CA GLY A 249 -0.99 -0.48 -4.17
C GLY A 249 -1.79 -1.70 -3.70
N GLY A 250 -1.15 -2.86 -3.75
CA GLY A 250 -1.76 -4.16 -3.43
C GLY A 250 -1.99 -5.02 -4.67
N THR A 251 -2.28 -6.31 -4.43
CA THR A 251 -2.65 -7.28 -5.47
C THR A 251 -4.11 -7.68 -5.27
N PHE A 252 -4.90 -7.62 -6.35
CA PHE A 252 -6.33 -7.88 -6.35
C PHE A 252 -6.61 -9.06 -7.30
N GLU A 253 -6.87 -10.23 -6.72
CA GLU A 253 -7.09 -11.49 -7.45
C GLU A 253 -8.53 -11.58 -8.00
N GLU A 254 -9.47 -10.82 -7.43
CA GLU A 254 -10.89 -10.78 -7.78
C GLU A 254 -11.33 -9.42 -8.35
N VAL A 255 -12.63 -9.27 -8.62
CA VAL A 255 -13.18 -8.07 -9.24
C VAL A 255 -13.03 -6.87 -8.30
N VAL A 256 -12.61 -5.74 -8.86
CA VAL A 256 -12.58 -4.46 -8.15
C VAL A 256 -13.65 -3.53 -8.71
N GLU A 257 -14.57 -3.11 -7.85
CA GLU A 257 -15.62 -2.15 -8.18
C GLU A 257 -15.24 -0.79 -7.58
N VAL A 258 -15.05 0.22 -8.43
CA VAL A 258 -14.67 1.57 -8.02
C VAL A 258 -15.88 2.48 -8.12
N TYR A 259 -16.28 3.04 -6.99
CA TYR A 259 -17.45 3.89 -6.84
C TYR A 259 -17.05 5.28 -6.37
N ALA A 260 -17.47 6.31 -7.09
CA ALA A 260 -17.33 7.70 -6.64
C ALA A 260 -18.70 8.40 -6.56
N SER A 261 -18.95 9.07 -5.44
CA SER A 261 -20.18 9.82 -5.17
C SER A 261 -19.90 11.07 -4.35
N SER A 262 -20.92 11.90 -4.09
CA SER A 262 -20.76 13.11 -3.26
C SER A 262 -20.00 12.77 -1.97
N ASP A 263 -18.92 13.52 -1.67
CA ASP A 263 -17.99 13.32 -0.53
C ASP A 263 -17.06 12.08 -0.58
N THR A 264 -17.06 11.35 -1.70
CA THR A 264 -16.26 10.13 -1.93
C THR A 264 -15.65 10.15 -3.33
N GLU A 265 -14.53 10.87 -3.46
CA GLU A 265 -13.69 10.77 -4.66
C GLU A 265 -12.89 9.46 -4.60
N ALA A 266 -12.84 8.73 -5.72
CA ALA A 266 -12.09 7.47 -5.80
C ALA A 266 -10.83 7.64 -6.64
N THR A 267 -9.71 7.16 -6.11
CA THR A 267 -8.39 7.25 -6.74
C THR A 267 -7.70 5.89 -6.76
N ILE A 268 -7.14 5.53 -7.91
CA ILE A 268 -6.24 4.39 -8.10
C ILE A 268 -4.87 4.94 -8.51
N ALA A 269 -3.89 4.83 -7.63
CA ALA A 269 -2.53 5.34 -7.83
C ALA A 269 -1.47 4.24 -7.98
N GLY A 270 -1.91 2.98 -8.06
CA GLY A 270 -1.06 1.81 -8.20
C GLY A 270 -1.81 0.52 -7.85
N GLY A 271 -1.07 -0.59 -7.88
CA GLY A 271 -1.56 -1.94 -7.59
C GLY A 271 -1.60 -2.85 -8.82
N THR A 272 -1.92 -4.11 -8.60
CA THR A 272 -2.07 -5.14 -9.64
C THR A 272 -3.48 -5.70 -9.59
N PHE A 273 -4.20 -5.61 -10.70
CA PHE A 273 -5.60 -6.02 -10.83
C PHE A 273 -5.69 -7.20 -11.80
N GLU A 274 -5.81 -8.42 -11.28
CA GLU A 274 -5.75 -9.64 -12.09
C GLU A 274 -7.06 -9.90 -12.86
N LYS A 275 -8.19 -9.49 -12.27
CA LYS A 275 -9.52 -9.57 -12.88
C LYS A 275 -10.06 -8.20 -13.26
N SER A 276 -11.30 -8.19 -13.73
CA SER A 276 -11.92 -6.99 -14.28
C SER A 276 -12.06 -5.88 -13.23
N MET A 277 -11.91 -4.65 -13.68
CA MET A 277 -12.25 -3.46 -12.91
C MET A 277 -13.50 -2.79 -13.47
N LYS A 278 -14.48 -2.53 -12.59
CA LYS A 278 -15.69 -1.79 -12.91
C LYS A 278 -15.61 -0.37 -12.38
N LEU A 279 -15.96 0.60 -13.20
CA LEU A 279 -15.96 2.02 -12.84
C LEU A 279 -17.38 2.57 -12.83
N GLU A 280 -17.79 3.15 -11.70
CA GLU A 280 -19.05 3.89 -11.59
C GLU A 280 -18.86 5.21 -10.82
N ASN A 281 -19.33 6.32 -11.40
CA ASN A 281 -19.43 7.58 -10.68
C ASN A 281 -20.73 8.35 -10.96
N ASN A 282 -21.19 9.06 -9.93
CA ASN A 282 -22.38 9.90 -9.99
C ASN A 282 -21.99 11.39 -10.03
N ASP A 283 -21.52 11.93 -8.91
CA ASP A 283 -21.32 13.37 -8.70
C ASP A 283 -19.87 13.75 -8.33
N ALA A 284 -18.95 12.78 -8.33
CA ALA A 284 -17.55 12.95 -7.95
C ALA A 284 -16.62 12.28 -8.97
N PRO A 285 -15.38 12.76 -9.14
CA PRO A 285 -14.45 12.22 -10.11
C PRO A 285 -13.88 10.84 -9.71
N ILE A 286 -13.46 10.09 -10.72
CA ILE A 286 -12.56 8.93 -10.58
C ILE A 286 -11.22 9.29 -11.23
N THR A 287 -10.11 9.02 -10.54
CA THR A 287 -8.76 9.20 -11.09
C THR A 287 -7.96 7.90 -11.05
N ILE A 288 -7.33 7.55 -12.17
CA ILE A 288 -6.38 6.43 -12.30
C ILE A 288 -5.04 7.00 -12.77
N SER A 289 -4.01 6.91 -11.93
CA SER A 289 -2.69 7.49 -12.23
C SER A 289 -1.57 6.47 -12.40
N ASP A 290 -1.72 5.26 -11.88
CA ASP A 290 -0.81 4.13 -12.12
C ASP A 290 -1.53 2.81 -11.81
N GLY A 291 -0.88 1.69 -12.10
CA GLY A 291 -1.38 0.35 -11.83
C GLY A 291 -1.11 -0.62 -12.98
N LEU A 292 -1.07 -1.92 -12.67
CA LEU A 292 -1.08 -3.01 -13.64
C LEU A 292 -2.50 -3.57 -13.73
N PHE A 293 -3.16 -3.44 -14.88
CA PHE A 293 -4.51 -3.91 -15.13
C PHE A 293 -4.47 -5.11 -16.08
N ASP A 294 -4.47 -6.31 -15.50
CA ASP A 294 -4.44 -7.58 -16.23
C ASP A 294 -5.82 -8.12 -16.60
N GLY A 295 -6.87 -7.61 -15.95
CA GLY A 295 -8.26 -7.81 -16.37
C GLY A 295 -8.82 -6.68 -17.24
N GLU A 296 -10.03 -6.89 -17.76
CA GLU A 296 -10.76 -5.88 -18.52
C GLU A 296 -11.16 -4.70 -17.63
N VAL A 297 -11.01 -3.48 -18.15
CA VAL A 297 -11.48 -2.26 -17.46
C VAL A 297 -12.67 -1.72 -18.23
N PHE A 298 -13.81 -1.59 -17.58
CA PHE A 298 -15.01 -1.05 -18.21
C PHE A 298 -15.82 -0.14 -17.31
N ILE A 299 -16.57 0.77 -17.96
CA ILE A 299 -17.51 1.67 -17.29
C ILE A 299 -18.85 0.96 -17.15
N GLU A 300 -19.36 0.91 -15.92
CA GLU A 300 -20.76 0.54 -15.66
C GLU A 300 -21.66 1.76 -15.78
N ARG A 301 -21.24 2.89 -15.20
CA ARG A 301 -21.93 4.18 -15.34
C ARG A 301 -21.05 5.34 -14.89
N CYS A 302 -20.65 6.23 -15.80
CA CYS A 302 -19.92 7.44 -15.43
C CYS A 302 -20.65 8.73 -15.81
N ARG A 303 -21.11 9.49 -14.81
CA ARG A 303 -21.80 10.78 -14.95
C ARG A 303 -20.94 11.99 -14.58
N SER A 304 -19.80 11.73 -13.95
CA SER A 304 -18.80 12.72 -13.54
C SER A 304 -17.45 12.42 -14.18
N PRO A 305 -16.46 13.33 -14.09
CA PRO A 305 -15.17 13.14 -14.76
C PRO A 305 -14.46 11.82 -14.40
N LEU A 306 -13.93 11.15 -15.43
CA LEU A 306 -13.02 10.00 -15.33
C LEU A 306 -11.68 10.39 -15.97
N SER A 307 -10.63 10.37 -15.16
CA SER A 307 -9.26 10.74 -15.58
C SER A 307 -8.32 9.54 -15.52
N ILE A 308 -7.71 9.19 -16.64
CA ILE A 308 -6.65 8.17 -16.74
C ILE A 308 -5.36 8.86 -17.16
N THR A 309 -4.38 8.92 -16.25
CA THR A 309 -3.11 9.61 -16.45
C THR A 309 -1.91 8.67 -16.48
N GLY A 310 -2.10 7.39 -16.17
CA GLY A 310 -1.03 6.39 -16.18
C GLY A 310 -1.54 4.96 -16.02
N GLY A 311 -0.61 4.04 -15.76
CA GLY A 311 -0.86 2.60 -15.65
C GLY A 311 -0.64 1.82 -16.94
N LEU A 312 -0.63 0.49 -16.81
CA LEU A 312 -0.44 -0.48 -17.88
C LEU A 312 -1.65 -1.40 -17.98
N PHE A 313 -2.36 -1.32 -19.10
CA PHE A 313 -3.58 -2.07 -19.39
C PHE A 313 -3.27 -3.18 -20.40
N THR A 314 -3.31 -4.43 -19.94
CA THR A 314 -2.93 -5.59 -20.77
C THR A 314 -4.11 -6.22 -21.51
N GLN A 315 -5.34 -5.87 -21.13
CA GLN A 315 -6.58 -6.28 -21.80
C GLN A 315 -7.31 -5.10 -22.46
N ALA A 316 -8.50 -5.38 -22.99
CA ALA A 316 -9.37 -4.37 -23.57
C ALA A 316 -9.88 -3.40 -22.50
N VAL A 317 -9.80 -2.10 -22.84
CA VAL A 317 -10.39 -1.01 -22.04
C VAL A 317 -11.61 -0.49 -22.79
N ASN A 318 -12.78 -0.57 -22.16
CA ASN A 318 -14.03 -0.10 -22.72
C ASN A 318 -14.62 1.05 -21.88
N VAL A 319 -14.46 2.27 -22.38
CA VAL A 319 -14.98 3.49 -21.78
C VAL A 319 -16.04 4.15 -22.65
N SER A 320 -16.70 3.39 -23.55
CA SER A 320 -17.63 3.97 -24.53
C SER A 320 -18.96 4.46 -23.93
N ASP A 321 -19.32 4.01 -22.72
CA ASP A 321 -20.59 4.31 -22.07
C ASP A 321 -20.49 5.51 -21.10
N THR A 322 -19.79 6.56 -21.53
CA THR A 322 -19.67 7.83 -20.80
C THR A 322 -19.80 9.02 -21.75
N ASP A 323 -20.10 10.19 -21.20
CA ASP A 323 -20.08 11.43 -21.98
C ASP A 323 -18.62 11.73 -22.37
N PRO A 324 -18.30 11.96 -23.66
CA PRO A 324 -16.94 12.28 -24.08
C PRO A 324 -16.33 13.49 -23.36
N THR A 325 -17.14 14.43 -22.88
CA THR A 325 -16.68 15.61 -22.13
C THR A 325 -16.23 15.28 -20.70
N ASN A 326 -16.65 14.13 -20.16
CA ASN A 326 -16.25 13.63 -18.85
C ASN A 326 -15.04 12.69 -18.90
N LEU A 327 -14.60 12.27 -20.09
CA LEU A 327 -13.48 11.35 -20.22
C LEU A 327 -12.18 12.10 -20.54
N GLN A 328 -11.14 11.90 -19.72
CA GLN A 328 -9.80 12.40 -19.98
C GLN A 328 -8.78 11.26 -19.91
N ILE A 329 -8.17 10.92 -21.04
CA ILE A 329 -7.06 9.97 -21.09
C ILE A 329 -5.83 10.72 -21.57
N THR A 330 -4.94 11.05 -20.64
CA THR A 330 -3.73 11.85 -20.90
C THR A 330 -2.44 11.04 -20.76
N GLY A 331 -2.52 9.83 -20.19
CA GLY A 331 -1.39 8.91 -20.12
C GLY A 331 -1.82 7.45 -20.04
N GLY A 332 -0.86 6.58 -19.74
CA GLY A 332 -1.04 5.13 -19.68
C GLY A 332 -0.56 4.40 -20.93
N TYR A 333 -0.34 3.09 -20.74
CA TYR A 333 0.15 2.16 -21.75
C TYR A 333 -0.91 1.10 -22.01
N PHE A 334 -1.34 0.93 -23.25
CA PHE A 334 -2.43 0.01 -23.57
C PHE A 334 -1.97 -1.03 -24.60
N VAL A 335 -2.14 -2.32 -24.30
CA VAL A 335 -1.79 -3.41 -25.25
C VAL A 335 -2.77 -3.47 -26.43
N SER A 336 -4.01 -3.02 -26.21
CA SER A 336 -5.04 -2.87 -27.23
C SER A 336 -5.56 -1.43 -27.26
N LYS A 337 -6.05 -0.95 -28.42
CA LYS A 337 -6.60 0.40 -28.52
C LYS A 337 -7.89 0.51 -27.67
N PRO A 338 -8.00 1.48 -26.75
CA PRO A 338 -9.22 1.67 -25.97
C PRO A 338 -10.45 1.96 -26.84
N THR A 339 -11.61 1.48 -26.40
CA THR A 339 -12.91 1.79 -27.02
C THR A 339 -13.48 3.05 -26.36
N LEU A 340 -13.65 4.10 -27.15
CA LEU A 340 -14.02 5.45 -26.70
C LEU A 340 -15.49 5.77 -26.99
N PRO A 341 -16.10 6.73 -26.27
CA PRO A 341 -17.44 7.22 -26.59
C PRO A 341 -17.45 7.99 -27.91
N GLU A 342 -18.60 8.01 -28.59
CA GLU A 342 -18.77 8.76 -29.83
C GLU A 342 -18.54 10.26 -29.58
N GLY A 343 -17.72 10.90 -30.42
CA GLY A 343 -17.33 12.29 -30.26
C GLY A 343 -16.15 12.54 -29.31
N SER A 344 -15.45 11.49 -28.85
CA SER A 344 -14.20 11.66 -28.11
C SER A 344 -13.09 12.20 -29.02
N ASP A 345 -12.40 13.24 -28.55
CA ASP A 345 -11.22 13.81 -29.21
C ASP A 345 -9.91 13.07 -28.86
N THR A 346 -9.99 12.07 -27.96
CA THR A 346 -8.82 11.29 -27.55
C THR A 346 -8.35 10.40 -28.70
N THR A 347 -7.06 10.47 -28.98
CA THR A 347 -6.41 9.76 -30.08
C THR A 347 -5.13 9.08 -29.58
N PHE A 348 -4.72 8.01 -30.27
CA PHE A 348 -3.67 7.11 -29.80
C PHE A 348 -2.58 6.94 -30.85
N ALA A 349 -1.33 7.10 -30.41
CA ALA A 349 -0.15 6.72 -31.16
C ALA A 349 0.17 5.24 -30.91
N THR A 350 0.71 4.56 -31.92
CA THR A 350 1.28 3.22 -31.74
C THR A 350 2.78 3.30 -31.51
N VAL A 351 3.29 2.57 -30.51
CA VAL A 351 4.72 2.50 -30.18
C VAL A 351 5.18 1.06 -30.33
N SER A 352 6.25 0.82 -31.09
CA SER A 352 6.80 -0.53 -31.31
C SER A 352 8.30 -0.49 -31.59
N ASP A 353 9.04 -1.55 -31.29
CA ASP A 353 10.42 -1.71 -31.78
C ASP A 353 10.42 -2.14 -33.26
N GLN A 354 11.40 -1.66 -34.04
CA GLN A 354 11.53 -1.95 -35.48
C GLN A 354 11.65 -3.45 -35.77
N SER A 355 12.28 -4.20 -34.86
CA SER A 355 12.44 -5.65 -34.98
C SER A 355 11.40 -6.43 -34.19
N TYR A 356 10.31 -5.76 -33.75
CA TYR A 356 9.27 -6.31 -32.88
C TYR A 356 9.80 -6.88 -31.57
N ARG A 357 10.96 -6.41 -31.10
CA ARG A 357 11.50 -6.80 -29.80
C ARG A 357 10.68 -6.19 -28.68
N ALA A 358 10.65 -6.90 -27.57
CA ALA A 358 9.91 -6.48 -26.40
C ALA A 358 10.68 -5.39 -25.63
N PHE A 359 9.98 -4.32 -25.22
CA PHE A 359 10.48 -3.29 -24.32
C PHE A 359 9.61 -3.23 -23.05
N LYS A 360 10.16 -2.71 -21.96
CA LYS A 360 9.46 -2.56 -20.67
C LYS A 360 9.00 -1.13 -20.48
N VAL A 361 7.94 -0.95 -19.69
CA VAL A 361 7.38 0.36 -19.31
C VAL A 361 7.34 0.48 -17.78
N PRO A 362 7.37 1.69 -17.21
CA PRO A 362 7.20 1.87 -15.78
C PRO A 362 5.76 1.55 -15.36
N VAL A 363 5.62 0.83 -14.25
CA VAL A 363 4.35 0.49 -13.60
C VAL A 363 4.60 0.27 -12.11
N ASN A 364 3.78 0.86 -11.24
CA ASN A 364 3.90 0.73 -9.78
C ASN A 364 5.29 1.11 -9.25
N GLY A 365 5.94 2.11 -9.85
CA GLY A 365 7.29 2.55 -9.47
C GLY A 365 8.46 1.64 -9.89
N ASP A 366 8.21 0.54 -10.62
CA ASP A 366 9.24 -0.35 -11.18
C ASP A 366 8.98 -0.64 -12.67
N TRP A 367 9.82 -1.45 -13.31
CA TRP A 367 9.65 -1.87 -14.70
C TRP A 367 8.72 -3.07 -14.82
N SER A 368 7.87 -3.05 -15.84
CA SER A 368 6.99 -4.17 -16.18
C SER A 368 7.77 -5.49 -16.25
N GLU A 369 7.22 -6.55 -15.65
CA GLU A 369 7.84 -7.89 -15.65
C GLU A 369 7.95 -8.41 -17.09
N ASN A 370 6.83 -8.32 -17.80
CA ASN A 370 6.72 -8.64 -19.22
C ASN A 370 7.26 -7.49 -20.09
N GLY A 371 7.77 -7.86 -21.26
CA GLY A 371 8.06 -6.90 -22.31
C GLY A 371 6.94 -6.84 -23.34
N TYR A 372 6.79 -5.70 -23.99
CA TYR A 372 5.74 -5.42 -24.96
C TYR A 372 6.35 -5.04 -26.30
N SER A 373 5.89 -5.68 -27.38
CA SER A 373 6.36 -5.38 -28.75
C SER A 373 5.59 -4.23 -29.40
N LYS A 374 4.37 -3.97 -28.92
CA LYS A 374 3.50 -2.89 -29.39
C LYS A 374 2.60 -2.39 -28.26
N LEU A 375 2.49 -1.08 -28.15
CA LEU A 375 1.55 -0.41 -27.24
C LEU A 375 0.80 0.71 -27.98
N TYR A 376 -0.36 1.05 -27.47
CA TYR A 376 -1.11 2.26 -27.77
C TYR A 376 -0.91 3.22 -26.60
N VAL A 377 -0.60 4.48 -26.92
CA VAL A 377 -0.39 5.54 -25.93
C VAL A 377 -1.17 6.77 -26.39
N PRO A 378 -1.82 7.52 -25.49
CA PRO A 378 -2.50 8.74 -25.87
C PRO A 378 -1.46 9.74 -26.39
N HIS A 379 -1.73 10.40 -27.50
CA HIS A 379 -0.91 11.54 -27.93
C HIS A 379 -1.59 12.85 -27.54
N GLY A 380 -0.80 13.91 -27.42
CA GLY A 380 -1.28 15.22 -26.99
C GLY A 380 -2.50 15.71 -27.78
N MET A 381 -3.42 16.39 -27.10
CA MET A 381 -4.59 17.01 -27.76
C MET A 381 -4.23 18.35 -28.44
N SER A 382 -3.03 18.89 -28.21
CA SER A 382 -2.54 20.10 -28.88
C SER A 382 -1.03 20.03 -29.13
N GLU A 383 -0.55 20.75 -30.14
CA GLU A 383 0.89 20.86 -30.47
C GLU A 383 1.78 21.34 -29.30
N ARG A 384 1.19 21.91 -28.24
CA ARG A 384 1.92 22.43 -27.07
C ARG A 384 1.95 21.46 -25.88
N GLN A 385 1.17 20.40 -25.92
CA GLN A 385 1.09 19.43 -24.83
C GLN A 385 1.63 18.09 -25.35
N ALA A 386 2.93 17.87 -25.17
CA ALA A 386 3.55 16.59 -25.51
C ALA A 386 3.34 15.61 -24.35
N ASN A 387 2.83 14.41 -24.66
CA ASN A 387 2.91 13.30 -23.72
C ASN A 387 4.29 12.68 -23.85
N THR A 388 4.93 12.35 -22.73
CA THR A 388 6.22 11.65 -22.73
C THR A 388 5.98 10.21 -22.35
N ILE A 389 6.46 9.28 -23.16
CA ILE A 389 6.52 7.87 -22.78
C ILE A 389 7.91 7.55 -22.23
N THR A 390 7.95 6.68 -21.23
CA THR A 390 9.20 6.20 -20.65
C THR A 390 9.32 4.72 -20.95
N VAL A 391 10.41 4.32 -21.62
CA VAL A 391 10.61 2.93 -22.05
C VAL A 391 12.00 2.44 -21.68
N LYS A 392 12.10 1.16 -21.31
CA LYS A 392 13.38 0.46 -21.12
C LYS A 392 13.54 -0.61 -22.17
N THR A 393 14.68 -0.57 -22.86
CA THR A 393 14.99 -1.48 -23.96
C THR A 393 16.12 -2.45 -23.56
N ASN A 394 16.25 -3.56 -24.30
CA ASN A 394 17.29 -4.57 -24.03
C ASN A 394 18.67 -4.19 -24.58
N THR A 395 18.70 -3.27 -25.54
CA THR A 395 19.90 -2.82 -26.27
C THR A 395 19.76 -1.34 -26.52
N LYS A 396 20.88 -0.64 -26.69
CA LYS A 396 20.90 0.81 -26.93
C LYS A 396 19.95 1.23 -28.06
N LEU A 397 19.09 2.20 -27.79
CA LEU A 397 18.31 2.90 -28.81
C LEU A 397 19.29 3.71 -29.68
N LEU A 398 19.09 3.74 -31.00
CA LEU A 398 19.91 4.49 -31.96
C LEU A 398 19.19 5.77 -32.42
N TYR A 399 17.90 5.66 -32.66
CA TYR A 399 16.98 6.73 -33.04
C TYR A 399 15.54 6.20 -32.93
N TYR A 400 14.56 7.07 -33.09
CA TYR A 400 13.18 6.65 -33.30
C TYR A 400 12.64 7.26 -34.59
N LEU A 401 11.72 6.55 -35.24
CA LEU A 401 10.96 7.06 -36.38
C LEU A 401 9.60 7.51 -35.87
N ALA A 402 9.22 8.77 -36.10
CA ALA A 402 7.88 9.26 -35.87
C ALA A 402 7.22 9.54 -37.22
N ASP A 403 6.14 8.82 -37.52
CA ASP A 403 5.45 8.83 -38.83
C ASP A 403 6.39 8.66 -40.05
N GLY A 404 7.49 7.92 -39.84
CA GLY A 404 8.50 7.63 -40.86
C GLY A 404 9.64 8.64 -40.94
N GLU A 405 9.57 9.76 -40.22
CA GLU A 405 10.66 10.72 -40.08
C GLU A 405 11.58 10.32 -38.93
N GLN A 406 12.89 10.42 -39.15
CA GLN A 406 13.90 10.02 -38.16
C GLN A 406 14.21 11.17 -37.18
N PHE A 407 14.10 10.87 -35.89
CA PHE A 407 14.43 11.78 -34.81
C PHE A 407 15.61 11.23 -33.98
N PRO A 408 16.52 12.11 -33.52
CA PRO A 408 17.56 11.72 -32.60
C PRO A 408 16.96 11.33 -31.24
N ILE A 409 17.71 10.56 -30.46
CA ILE A 409 17.32 10.19 -29.10
C ILE A 409 17.45 11.42 -28.19
N PRO A 410 16.46 11.71 -27.34
CA PRO A 410 16.59 12.69 -26.25
C PRO A 410 17.70 12.28 -25.27
N ASP A 411 18.28 13.22 -24.53
CA ASP A 411 19.40 12.95 -23.60
C ASP A 411 19.09 11.72 -22.72
N SER A 412 19.87 10.64 -22.86
CA SER A 412 19.73 9.42 -22.08
C SER A 412 20.60 9.49 -20.83
N ASP A 413 20.02 9.29 -19.65
CA ASP A 413 20.78 9.12 -18.41
C ASP A 413 21.49 7.75 -18.41
N SER A 414 22.73 7.72 -18.91
CA SER A 414 23.73 6.66 -18.70
C SER A 414 23.33 5.24 -19.17
N ASP A 415 24.17 4.23 -18.88
CA ASP A 415 24.13 2.82 -19.35
C ASP A 415 22.85 2.01 -19.01
N SER A 416 21.75 2.68 -18.66
CA SER A 416 20.50 2.10 -18.14
C SER A 416 19.51 1.65 -19.23
N TYR A 417 19.71 2.07 -20.48
CA TYR A 417 18.80 1.86 -21.63
C TYR A 417 17.35 2.30 -21.38
N ILE A 418 17.19 3.36 -20.58
CA ILE A 418 15.93 4.04 -20.28
C ILE A 418 15.83 5.29 -21.15
N TYR A 419 14.69 5.48 -21.80
CA TYR A 419 14.46 6.57 -22.74
C TYR A 419 13.11 7.23 -22.52
N GLU A 420 13.11 8.55 -22.46
CA GLU A 420 11.91 9.39 -22.48
C GLU A 420 11.68 9.89 -23.90
N ILE A 421 10.56 9.49 -24.52
CA ILE A 421 10.27 9.79 -25.91
C ILE A 421 9.01 10.65 -26.00
N PRO A 422 9.07 11.82 -26.64
CA PRO A 422 7.91 12.68 -26.80
C PRO A 422 6.96 12.11 -27.87
N VAL A 423 5.68 12.04 -27.51
CA VAL A 423 4.57 11.63 -28.38
C VAL A 423 3.82 12.90 -28.82
N GLN A 424 4.32 13.54 -29.86
CA GLN A 424 3.79 14.81 -30.38
C GLN A 424 2.88 14.59 -31.59
N ASN A 425 1.58 14.39 -31.37
CA ASN A 425 0.57 14.23 -32.44
C ASN A 425 0.93 13.17 -33.51
N PHE A 426 1.84 12.24 -33.20
CA PHE A 426 2.29 11.22 -34.12
C PHE A 426 1.30 10.06 -34.13
N GLU A 427 1.03 9.49 -35.31
CA GLU A 427 0.21 8.27 -35.41
C GLU A 427 1.04 7.02 -35.04
N LYS A 428 2.34 7.05 -35.33
CA LYS A 428 3.24 5.91 -35.16
C LYS A 428 4.64 6.33 -34.73
N ILE A 429 5.14 5.65 -33.69
CA ILE A 429 6.52 5.73 -33.21
C ILE A 429 7.17 4.33 -33.34
N VAL A 430 8.31 4.27 -34.01
CA VAL A 430 9.11 3.05 -34.14
C VAL A 430 10.47 3.25 -33.49
N LEU A 431 10.77 2.45 -32.47
CA LEU A 431 12.05 2.44 -31.78
C LEU A 431 13.07 1.66 -32.60
N VAL A 432 14.24 2.22 -32.84
CA VAL A 432 15.32 1.54 -33.57
C VAL A 432 16.48 1.31 -32.63
N THR A 433 16.67 0.07 -32.17
CA THR A 433 17.79 -0.28 -31.27
C THR A 433 18.85 -1.10 -31.98
N GLU A 434 20.07 -1.09 -31.44
CA GLU A 434 21.20 -1.89 -31.93
C GLU A 434 20.85 -3.38 -32.03
N GLU A 435 21.47 -4.08 -32.98
CA GLU A 435 21.39 -5.54 -33.06
C GLU A 435 22.16 -6.14 -31.86
N PRO A 436 21.58 -7.08 -31.10
CA PRO A 436 22.28 -7.69 -29.99
C PRO A 436 23.56 -8.37 -30.48
N SER A 437 24.66 -8.17 -29.75
CA SER A 437 25.89 -8.90 -30.04
C SER A 437 25.62 -10.40 -29.92
N ALA A 438 25.96 -11.16 -30.96
CA ALA A 438 25.85 -12.62 -30.93
C ALA A 438 26.60 -13.16 -29.68
N PRO A 439 26.05 -14.16 -28.98
CA PRO A 439 26.78 -14.78 -27.88
C PRO A 439 28.14 -15.30 -28.40
N PRO A 440 29.23 -15.16 -27.63
CA PRO A 440 30.53 -15.69 -28.05
C PRO A 440 30.38 -17.18 -28.36
N THR A 441 30.85 -17.57 -29.54
CA THR A 441 30.90 -18.96 -30.00
C THR A 441 32.14 -19.59 -29.43
N ASP A 442 32.06 -20.12 -28.20
CA ASP A 442 33.11 -20.97 -27.66
C ASP A 442 32.77 -22.45 -27.89
N ASP A 443 33.66 -23.07 -28.66
CA ASP A 443 33.78 -24.49 -29.04
C ASP A 443 33.82 -25.41 -27.78
N PRO A 444 33.19 -26.61 -27.78
CA PRO A 444 33.06 -27.43 -26.59
C PRO A 444 34.34 -28.26 -26.39
N GLY A 445 35.35 -27.66 -25.75
CA GLY A 445 36.62 -28.30 -25.42
C GLY A 445 36.79 -28.57 -23.93
N GLU A 446 36.71 -29.86 -23.57
CA GLU A 446 37.20 -30.48 -22.32
C GLU A 446 36.42 -30.18 -21.01
N LEU A 447 35.49 -31.08 -20.69
CA LEU A 447 34.81 -31.15 -19.39
C LEU A 447 35.77 -31.67 -18.31
N ASP A 448 36.14 -30.80 -17.36
CA ASP A 448 36.71 -31.18 -16.07
C ASP A 448 35.54 -31.57 -15.12
N PRO A 449 35.50 -32.77 -14.49
CA PRO A 449 34.28 -33.31 -13.86
C PRO A 449 33.86 -32.68 -12.52
N ALA A 450 34.35 -31.49 -12.17
CA ALA A 450 34.15 -30.92 -10.83
C ALA A 450 32.96 -29.96 -10.70
N PHE A 451 32.35 -29.47 -11.77
CA PHE A 451 31.16 -28.62 -11.68
C PHE A 451 30.28 -28.75 -12.93
N SER A 452 29.06 -29.28 -12.76
CA SER A 452 27.83 -28.96 -13.49
C SER A 452 26.94 -30.19 -13.73
N SER A 453 25.75 -30.21 -13.11
CA SER A 453 24.46 -30.19 -13.82
C SER A 453 23.36 -30.83 -12.96
N GLY A 454 22.36 -30.02 -12.61
CA GLY A 454 21.16 -30.46 -11.91
C GLY A 454 20.08 -29.38 -11.89
N ALA A 455 19.99 -28.54 -12.92
CA ALA A 455 18.92 -27.56 -13.08
C ALA A 455 18.65 -27.33 -14.57
N ALA A 456 17.81 -28.18 -15.16
CA ALA A 456 16.88 -27.81 -16.23
C ALA A 456 15.90 -28.97 -16.52
N ALA A 457 14.63 -28.67 -16.29
CA ALA A 457 13.43 -29.14 -16.99
C ALA A 457 13.16 -30.66 -17.12
N LEU A 458 12.04 -31.09 -16.52
CA LEU A 458 10.93 -31.77 -17.21
C LEU A 458 9.76 -31.93 -16.22
N GLY A 459 8.57 -31.41 -16.60
CA GLY A 459 7.34 -31.71 -15.86
C GLY A 459 6.27 -30.62 -15.89
N ILE A 460 5.86 -30.19 -17.07
CA ILE A 460 4.56 -29.50 -17.26
C ILE A 460 3.46 -30.41 -16.69
N VAL A 461 2.66 -29.89 -15.76
CA VAL A 461 1.25 -30.27 -15.62
C VAL A 461 0.43 -29.02 -15.90
N LEU A 462 -0.22 -29.02 -17.06
CA LEU A 462 -1.33 -28.13 -17.39
C LEU A 462 -2.52 -28.51 -16.50
N GLY A 463 -3.00 -27.57 -15.68
CA GLY A 463 -4.20 -27.74 -14.87
C GLY A 463 -4.42 -26.59 -13.90
N THR A 464 -5.00 -25.49 -14.39
CA THR A 464 -5.85 -24.54 -13.65
C THR A 464 -5.52 -24.28 -12.15
N ALA A 465 -4.60 -23.36 -11.87
CA ALA A 465 -4.55 -22.47 -10.70
C ALA A 465 -3.37 -21.50 -10.88
N GLY A 466 -3.66 -20.20 -11.01
CA GLY A 466 -2.71 -19.16 -11.44
C GLY A 466 -1.70 -18.73 -10.36
N LEU A 467 -0.43 -18.63 -10.78
CA LEU A 467 0.42 -17.43 -10.71
C LEU A 467 0.35 -16.54 -9.44
N GLY A 468 0.62 -17.09 -8.25
CA GLY A 468 0.76 -16.29 -7.01
C GLY A 468 2.18 -16.11 -6.47
N TYR A 469 3.25 -16.36 -7.24
CA TYR A 469 4.60 -16.55 -6.66
C TYR A 469 5.75 -15.71 -7.24
N ALA A 470 5.56 -14.88 -8.28
CA ALA A 470 6.66 -14.17 -8.96
C ALA A 470 6.75 -12.66 -8.67
N THR A 471 5.67 -12.00 -8.27
CA THR A 471 5.60 -10.54 -8.04
C THR A 471 6.01 -10.11 -6.62
N TYR A 472 5.94 -11.02 -5.63
CA TYR A 472 6.23 -10.74 -4.21
C TYR A 472 7.71 -10.37 -3.92
N VAL A 473 8.65 -10.72 -4.81
CA VAL A 473 10.08 -10.69 -4.52
C VAL A 473 10.74 -9.34 -4.85
N TYR A 474 10.31 -8.59 -5.86
CA TYR A 474 11.20 -7.60 -6.50
C TYR A 474 11.32 -6.24 -5.79
N GLY A 475 10.23 -5.63 -5.29
CA GLY A 475 10.31 -4.33 -4.60
C GLY A 475 11.04 -4.40 -3.25
N SER A 476 10.80 -5.46 -2.48
CA SER A 476 11.42 -5.67 -1.17
C SER A 476 12.83 -6.29 -1.27
N SER A 477 13.12 -7.07 -2.32
CA SER A 477 14.49 -7.56 -2.58
C SER A 477 15.44 -6.46 -3.04
N LEU A 478 14.98 -5.47 -3.82
CA LEU A 478 15.82 -4.34 -4.23
C LEU A 478 16.23 -3.48 -3.02
N TYR A 479 15.28 -3.16 -2.13
CA TYR A 479 15.59 -2.49 -0.86
C TYR A 479 16.57 -3.31 -0.02
N LEU A 480 16.34 -4.61 0.14
CA LEU A 480 17.22 -5.48 0.92
C LEU A 480 18.60 -5.67 0.29
N HIS A 481 18.71 -5.69 -1.03
CA HIS A 481 19.98 -5.77 -1.75
C HIS A 481 20.86 -4.54 -1.52
N TYR A 482 20.27 -3.35 -1.39
CA TYR A 482 21.00 -2.13 -1.04
C TYR A 482 21.18 -1.92 0.46
N ALA A 483 20.28 -2.48 1.29
CA ALA A 483 20.27 -2.24 2.72
C ALA A 483 21.11 -3.26 3.50
N LEU A 484 21.20 -4.52 3.08
CA LEU A 484 21.96 -5.58 3.75
C LEU A 484 23.43 -5.61 3.31
N PRO A 485 24.36 -6.08 4.16
CA PRO A 485 25.76 -6.25 3.79
C PRO A 485 25.88 -7.21 2.60
N ASP A 486 26.72 -6.85 1.62
CA ASP A 486 27.03 -7.66 0.43
C ASP A 486 25.83 -8.04 -0.47
N GLY A 487 24.67 -7.41 -0.27
CA GLY A 487 23.46 -7.66 -1.08
C GLY A 487 22.88 -9.08 -0.94
N PHE A 488 23.33 -9.84 0.07
CA PHE A 488 22.83 -11.17 0.38
C PHE A 488 21.48 -11.09 1.11
N ILE A 489 20.45 -11.73 0.56
CA ILE A 489 19.09 -11.74 1.13
C ILE A 489 18.84 -13.08 1.83
N PRO A 490 18.74 -13.10 3.18
CA PRO A 490 18.48 -14.33 3.92
C PRO A 490 17.17 -15.00 3.51
N SER A 491 17.19 -16.31 3.33
CA SER A 491 15.99 -17.10 3.02
C SER A 491 15.49 -17.89 4.23
N THR A 492 16.33 -18.06 5.26
CA THR A 492 16.07 -18.80 6.49
C THR A 492 16.37 -17.98 7.75
N ARG A 493 15.80 -18.38 8.89
CA ARG A 493 16.03 -17.72 10.20
C ARG A 493 17.50 -17.76 10.61
N GLN A 494 18.22 -18.86 10.32
CA GLN A 494 19.64 -18.97 10.65
C GLN A 494 20.53 -18.03 9.82
N GLU A 495 20.23 -17.87 8.52
CA GLU A 495 20.92 -16.92 7.65
C GLU A 495 20.68 -15.48 8.11
N LEU A 496 19.44 -15.14 8.48
CA LEU A 496 19.09 -13.82 8.98
C LEU A 496 19.79 -13.52 10.31
N ALA A 497 19.80 -14.48 11.23
CA ALA A 497 20.50 -14.35 12.51
C ALA A 497 22.00 -14.10 12.32
N ASN A 498 22.64 -14.81 11.39
CA ASN A 498 24.05 -14.61 11.07
C ASN A 498 24.30 -13.20 10.53
N VAL A 499 23.52 -12.75 9.54
CA VAL A 499 23.70 -11.41 8.93
C VAL A 499 23.57 -10.31 9.97
N LEU A 500 22.56 -10.38 10.85
CA LEU A 500 22.34 -9.36 11.89
C LEU A 500 23.47 -9.36 12.93
N TRP A 501 23.87 -10.55 13.39
CA TRP A 501 24.92 -10.70 14.39
C TRP A 501 26.31 -10.32 13.87
N THR A 502 26.65 -10.66 12.63
CA THR A 502 27.91 -10.24 12.00
C THR A 502 27.96 -8.74 11.79
N THR A 503 26.85 -8.13 11.37
CA THR A 503 26.72 -6.68 11.19
C THR A 503 26.90 -5.92 12.50
N ALA A 504 26.45 -6.51 13.61
CA ALA A 504 26.62 -5.98 14.96
C ALA A 504 28.06 -6.10 15.51
N GLY A 505 28.99 -6.69 14.75
CA GLY A 505 30.37 -6.91 15.18
C GLY A 505 30.58 -8.19 16.01
N LYS A 506 29.68 -9.18 15.87
CA LYS A 506 29.72 -10.47 16.59
C LYS A 506 29.82 -10.38 18.12
N PRO A 507 28.95 -9.62 18.80
CA PRO A 507 28.92 -9.56 20.26
C PRO A 507 28.60 -10.92 20.89
N ASP A 508 29.24 -11.27 22.01
CA ASP A 508 28.92 -12.50 22.72
C ASP A 508 27.53 -12.41 23.38
N PRO A 509 26.67 -13.44 23.26
CA PRO A 509 25.39 -13.50 23.98
C PRO A 509 25.60 -13.63 25.49
N VAL A 510 24.65 -13.12 26.27
CA VAL A 510 24.67 -13.21 27.74
C VAL A 510 24.38 -14.65 28.19
N SER A 511 23.52 -15.36 27.47
CA SER A 511 23.13 -16.73 27.73
C SER A 511 24.07 -17.73 27.04
N THR A 512 24.51 -18.73 27.79
CA THR A 512 25.32 -19.86 27.32
C THR A 512 24.50 -21.12 27.03
N ALA A 513 23.17 -21.04 27.15
CA ALA A 513 22.27 -22.15 26.82
C ALA A 513 22.25 -22.39 25.31
N LEU A 514 22.29 -23.67 24.91
CA LEU A 514 22.28 -24.09 23.52
C LEU A 514 20.86 -24.43 23.07
N TYR A 515 20.50 -24.02 21.85
CA TYR A 515 19.28 -24.50 21.20
C TYR A 515 19.47 -25.95 20.76
N THR A 516 18.43 -26.77 20.96
CA THR A 516 18.45 -28.21 20.70
C THR A 516 18.38 -28.56 19.20
N ASP A 517 17.89 -27.63 18.39
CA ASP A 517 17.71 -27.75 16.94
C ASP A 517 18.84 -27.09 16.13
N ILE A 518 19.87 -26.55 16.80
CA ILE A 518 21.13 -26.12 16.19
C ILE A 518 22.23 -27.07 16.69
N PRO A 519 23.08 -27.65 15.81
CA PRO A 519 24.16 -28.52 16.26
C PRO A 519 25.05 -27.86 17.31
N ALA A 520 25.38 -28.58 18.39
CA ALA A 520 26.15 -28.04 19.52
C ALA A 520 27.59 -27.66 19.16
N ASP A 521 28.13 -28.22 18.08
CA ASP A 521 29.43 -27.91 17.48
C ASP A 521 29.37 -26.70 16.53
N ASN A 522 28.17 -26.24 16.13
CA ASN A 522 27.99 -24.99 15.38
C ASN A 522 27.91 -23.77 16.32
N ILE A 523 29.04 -23.48 16.96
CA ILE A 523 29.16 -22.48 18.02
C ILE A 523 28.77 -21.08 17.56
N GLU A 524 29.13 -20.67 16.34
CA GLU A 524 28.81 -19.34 15.80
C GLU A 524 27.30 -19.20 15.57
N GLN A 525 26.63 -20.22 15.02
CA GLN A 525 25.19 -20.17 14.80
C GLN A 525 24.42 -20.16 16.13
N GLN A 526 24.88 -20.92 17.13
CA GLN A 526 24.33 -20.89 18.47
C GLN A 526 24.42 -19.48 19.07
N LYS A 527 25.59 -18.83 18.94
CA LYS A 527 25.78 -17.45 19.41
C LYS A 527 24.93 -16.44 18.65
N ALA A 528 24.88 -16.53 17.32
CA ALA A 528 24.11 -15.62 16.47
C ALA A 528 22.61 -15.70 16.78
N ALA A 529 22.06 -16.91 16.86
CA ALA A 529 20.67 -17.16 17.21
C ALA A 529 20.36 -16.64 18.63
N ARG A 530 21.26 -16.87 19.58
CA ARG A 530 21.04 -16.49 20.98
C ARG A 530 21.10 -14.99 21.17
N TRP A 531 22.10 -14.34 20.59
CA TRP A 531 22.23 -12.90 20.64
C TRP A 531 21.06 -12.21 19.92
N CYS A 532 20.64 -12.68 18.75
CA CYS A 532 19.48 -12.12 18.05
C CYS A 532 18.18 -12.26 18.87
N ALA A 533 18.02 -13.37 19.61
CA ALA A 533 16.89 -13.56 20.51
C ALA A 533 16.93 -12.63 21.73
N GLU A 534 18.10 -12.49 22.37
CA GLU A 534 18.31 -11.59 23.50
C GLU A 534 18.06 -10.12 23.15
N GLN A 535 18.42 -9.70 21.93
CA GLN A 535 18.18 -8.34 21.45
C GLN A 535 16.76 -8.13 20.89
N GLY A 536 15.89 -9.15 20.94
CA GLY A 536 14.53 -9.07 20.40
C GLY A 536 14.46 -8.92 18.87
N LEU A 537 15.55 -9.23 18.16
CA LEU A 537 15.63 -9.13 16.69
C LEU A 537 14.93 -10.32 16.02
N LEU A 538 14.99 -11.50 16.64
CA LEU A 538 14.33 -12.73 16.20
C LEU A 538 13.77 -13.47 17.42
N SER A 539 12.56 -14.03 17.35
CA SER A 539 12.02 -14.82 18.46
C SER A 539 12.74 -16.17 18.62
N ASP A 540 12.61 -16.82 19.77
CA ASP A 540 12.87 -18.25 19.94
C ASP A 540 11.59 -18.94 20.48
N HIS A 541 11.62 -20.27 20.58
CA HIS A 541 10.54 -21.06 21.14
C HIS A 541 11.05 -21.85 22.37
N GLY A 542 11.73 -21.15 23.28
CA GLY A 542 12.32 -21.75 24.48
C GLY A 542 13.61 -22.51 24.20
N ALA A 543 13.53 -23.83 23.97
CA ALA A 543 14.71 -24.69 23.74
C ALA A 543 15.06 -24.86 22.25
N THR A 544 14.29 -24.26 21.34
CA THR A 544 14.45 -24.37 19.88
C THR A 544 14.39 -23.00 19.21
N PHE A 545 15.18 -22.80 18.16
CA PHE A 545 15.26 -21.55 17.40
C PHE A 545 14.48 -21.57 16.08
N GLY A 546 14.30 -22.75 15.49
CA GLY A 546 13.71 -22.97 14.16
C GLY A 546 14.62 -22.53 13.01
N PRO A 547 15.90 -22.93 12.95
CA PRO A 547 16.91 -22.36 12.06
C PRO A 547 16.53 -22.40 10.56
N ASP A 548 15.91 -23.48 10.10
CA ASP A 548 15.55 -23.69 8.69
C ASP A 548 14.20 -23.06 8.29
N THR A 549 13.50 -22.44 9.25
CA THR A 549 12.23 -21.76 8.97
C THR A 549 12.47 -20.64 7.96
N LYS A 550 11.65 -20.59 6.91
CA LYS A 550 11.74 -19.54 5.90
C LYS A 550 11.43 -18.17 6.51
N VAL A 551 12.14 -17.14 6.04
CA VAL A 551 11.90 -15.75 6.42
C VAL A 551 11.41 -14.96 5.22
N THR A 552 10.43 -14.08 5.45
CA THR A 552 9.90 -13.18 4.42
C THR A 552 10.73 -11.90 4.40
N ASN A 553 10.70 -11.18 3.27
CA ASN A 553 11.41 -9.90 3.14
C ASN A 553 10.97 -8.87 4.18
N ALA A 554 9.68 -8.83 4.53
CA ALA A 554 9.18 -7.97 5.62
C ALA A 554 9.85 -8.28 6.97
N ARG A 555 10.04 -9.56 7.30
CA ARG A 555 10.71 -9.99 8.53
C ARG A 555 12.19 -9.60 8.55
N ILE A 556 12.85 -9.67 7.39
CA ILE A 556 14.23 -9.22 7.21
C ILE A 556 14.32 -7.70 7.40
N ILE A 557 13.43 -6.92 6.77
CA ILE A 557 13.38 -5.45 6.89
C ILE A 557 13.13 -5.01 8.33
N ARG A 558 12.18 -5.66 9.02
CA ARG A 558 11.88 -5.39 10.42
C ARG A 558 13.10 -5.65 11.31
N ALA A 559 13.71 -6.82 11.21
CA ALA A 559 14.87 -7.17 12.01
C ALA A 559 16.08 -6.27 11.70
N TRP A 560 16.27 -5.89 10.44
CA TRP A 560 17.31 -4.96 10.00
C TRP A 560 17.12 -3.55 10.56
N ASN A 561 15.90 -3.03 10.55
CA ASN A 561 15.60 -1.71 11.10
C ASN A 561 15.62 -1.69 12.64
N SER A 562 15.28 -2.80 13.29
CA SER A 562 15.46 -2.97 14.74
C SER A 562 16.94 -3.04 15.12
N LEU A 563 17.79 -3.70 14.33
CA LEU A 563 19.24 -3.77 14.59
C LEU A 563 19.89 -2.38 14.64
N LYS A 564 19.47 -1.45 13.79
CA LYS A 564 19.98 -0.06 13.78
C LYS A 564 19.70 0.71 15.08
N LYS A 565 18.78 0.22 15.90
CA LYS A 565 18.39 0.81 17.20
C LYS A 565 19.09 0.14 18.38
N VAL A 566 19.77 -0.99 18.17
CA VAL A 566 20.54 -1.68 19.22
C VAL A 566 21.83 -0.89 19.49
N PRO A 567 22.20 -0.63 20.76
CA PRO A 567 23.40 0.13 21.12
C PRO A 567 24.69 -0.69 20.96
N VAL A 568 24.96 -1.15 19.73
CA VAL A 568 26.17 -1.86 19.32
C VAL A 568 26.91 -1.09 18.25
N THR A 569 28.23 -1.28 18.15
CA THR A 569 29.03 -0.61 17.12
C THR A 569 28.78 -1.31 15.78
N ILE A 570 27.90 -0.74 14.96
CA ILE A 570 27.56 -1.29 13.64
C ILE A 570 28.74 -1.06 12.69
N THR A 571 29.32 -2.14 12.18
CA THR A 571 30.30 -2.10 11.10
C THR A 571 29.56 -1.87 9.77
N LYS A 572 29.89 -0.78 9.07
CA LYS A 572 29.35 -0.44 7.75
C LYS A 572 30.03 -1.21 6.64
#